data_AF-A0A8J7YKN8-F1
#
_entry.id   AF-A0A8J7YKN8-F1
#
_cell.length_a   1.000
_cell.length_b   1.000
_cell.length_c   1.000
_cell.angle_alpha   90.00
_cell.angle_beta   90.00
_cell.angle_gamma   90.00
#
_symmetry.space_group_name_H-M   'P 1'
#
loop_
_entity.id
_entity.type
_entity.pdbx_description
1 polymer ?
#
loop_
_entity_poly.entity_id
_entity_poly.type
_entity_poly.pdbx_seq_one_letter_code
_entity_poly.pdbx_strand_id
1 'polypeptide(L)'
;MFGSILVGVAVALVLRNLGYPVVGEAVYWLGILAFFAIWKGTDIQLVDERDWELERRASLTAFQIIGAVAVVGFSAARLLTWLTDYTFAPMVQAMLQGAFYGLVGFVVAFGVSYLYHRSRL
;
A
#
# COMPACT_ATOMS: atom_id res chain seq x y z
N MET A 1 -6.34 -15.61 -1.16
CA MET A 1 -5.79 -14.60 -2.09
C MET A 1 -4.83 -13.64 -1.38
N PHE A 2 -5.28 -12.76 -0.47
CA PHE A 2 -4.41 -11.79 0.22
C PHE A 2 -3.23 -12.40 1.01
N GLY A 3 -3.36 -13.63 1.50
CA GLY A 3 -2.27 -14.35 2.17
C GLY A 3 -1.02 -14.56 1.30
N SER A 4 -1.14 -14.65 -0.03
CA SER A 4 0.03 -14.79 -0.92
C SER A 4 0.89 -13.54 -0.92
N ILE A 5 0.27 -12.36 -0.87
CA ILE A 5 0.98 -11.08 -0.76
C ILE A 5 1.66 -11.00 0.61
N LEU A 6 0.95 -11.34 1.68
CA LEU A 6 1.48 -11.29 3.04
C LEU A 6 2.71 -12.20 3.20
N VAL A 7 2.63 -13.44 2.72
CA VAL A 7 3.76 -14.38 2.73
C VAL A 7 4.88 -13.90 1.82
N GLY A 8 4.57 -13.42 0.62
CA GLY A 8 5.57 -12.88 -0.32
C GLY A 8 6.36 -11.72 0.30
N VAL A 9 5.68 -10.78 0.95
CA VAL A 9 6.30 -9.65 1.65
C VAL A 9 7.15 -10.13 2.83
N ALA A 10 6.62 -11.00 3.69
CA ALA A 10 7.34 -11.48 4.86
C ALA A 10 8.63 -12.22 4.47
N VAL A 11 8.55 -13.14 3.51
CA VAL A 11 9.72 -13.90 3.02
C VAL A 11 10.71 -12.96 2.31
N ALA A 12 10.24 -12.02 1.50
CA ALA A 12 11.10 -11.04 0.85
C ALA A 12 11.90 -10.20 1.87
N LEU A 13 11.25 -9.77 2.95
CA LEU A 13 11.92 -9.03 4.03
C LEU A 13 12.99 -9.89 4.71
N VAL A 14 12.70 -11.16 5.01
CA VAL A 14 13.69 -12.08 5.59
C VAL A 14 14.89 -12.26 4.64
N LEU A 15 14.65 -12.51 3.35
CA LEU A 15 15.72 -12.71 2.37
C LEU A 15 16.60 -11.47 2.19
N ARG A 16 16.02 -10.27 2.24
CA ARG A 16 16.78 -9.01 2.21
C ARG A 16 17.67 -8.88 3.45
N ASN A 17 17.18 -9.24 4.63
CA ASN A 17 17.99 -9.23 5.86
C ASN A 17 19.11 -10.28 5.84
N LEU A 18 18.92 -11.39 5.12
CA LEU A 18 19.94 -12.42 4.92
C LEU A 18 20.95 -12.12 3.80
N GLY A 19 20.88 -10.94 3.17
CA GLY A 19 21.82 -10.52 2.13
C GLY A 19 21.46 -10.98 0.71
N TYR A 20 20.22 -11.44 0.47
CA TYR A 20 19.72 -11.84 -0.85
C TYR A 20 18.67 -10.86 -1.39
N PRO A 21 19.03 -9.59 -1.69
CA PRO A 21 18.05 -8.55 -2.05
C PRO A 21 17.31 -8.84 -3.36
N VAL A 22 18.00 -9.37 -4.37
CA VAL A 22 17.42 -9.69 -5.68
C VAL A 22 16.43 -10.85 -5.58
N VAL A 23 16.77 -11.89 -4.81
CA VAL A 23 15.88 -13.03 -4.58
C VAL A 23 14.67 -12.60 -3.75
N GLY A 24 14.87 -11.75 -2.74
CA GLY A 24 13.78 -11.15 -1.99
C GLY A 24 12.79 -10.39 -2.88
N GLU A 25 13.30 -9.61 -3.84
CA GLU A 25 12.45 -8.91 -4.81
C GLU A 25 11.67 -9.87 -5.71
N ALA A 26 12.32 -10.92 -6.21
CA ALA A 26 11.63 -11.94 -7.02
C ALA A 26 10.50 -12.61 -6.23
N VAL A 27 10.72 -12.95 -4.96
CA VAL A 27 9.70 -13.55 -4.09
C VAL A 27 8.55 -12.59 -3.81
N TYR A 28 8.84 -11.31 -3.60
CA TYR A 28 7.82 -10.27 -3.46
C TYR A 28 6.91 -10.22 -4.70
N TRP A 29 7.50 -10.17 -5.90
CA TRP A 29 6.74 -10.17 -7.15
C TRP A 29 5.96 -11.46 -7.37
N LEU A 30 6.54 -12.62 -7.05
CA LEU A 30 5.84 -13.89 -7.14
C LEU A 30 4.61 -13.94 -6.23
N GLY A 31 4.66 -13.35 -5.04
CA GLY A 31 3.49 -13.23 -4.16
C GLY A 31 2.35 -12.40 -4.77
N ILE A 32 2.69 -11.32 -5.48
CA ILE A 32 1.75 -10.47 -6.22
C ILE A 32 1.19 -11.19 -7.47
N LEU A 33 2.05 -11.84 -8.24
CA LEU A 33 1.61 -12.59 -9.42
C LEU A 33 0.72 -13.77 -9.03
N ALA A 34 1.01 -14.43 -7.91
CA ALA A 34 0.16 -15.47 -7.33
C ALA A 34 -1.22 -14.92 -6.93
N PHE A 35 -1.29 -13.70 -6.40
CA PHE A 35 -2.58 -13.04 -6.13
C PHE A 35 -3.41 -12.94 -7.42
N PHE A 36 -2.83 -12.43 -8.50
CA PHE A 36 -3.53 -12.29 -9.79
C PHE A 36 -3.88 -13.64 -10.42
N ALA A 37 -2.99 -14.62 -10.31
CA ALA A 37 -3.23 -15.97 -10.81
C ALA A 37 -4.39 -16.65 -10.06
N ILE A 38 -4.47 -16.49 -8.73
CA ILE A 38 -5.60 -16.99 -7.94
C ILE A 38 -6.87 -16.23 -8.32
N TRP A 39 -6.81 -14.89 -8.35
CA TRP A 39 -7.97 -14.05 -8.65
C TRP A 39 -8.63 -14.38 -9.99
N LYS A 40 -7.83 -14.54 -11.06
CA LYS A 40 -8.34 -14.89 -12.39
C LYS A 40 -8.57 -16.39 -12.60
N GLY A 41 -7.89 -17.25 -11.83
CA GLY A 41 -7.88 -18.69 -12.04
C GLY A 41 -8.93 -19.46 -11.24
N THR A 42 -9.54 -18.85 -10.22
CA THR A 42 -10.60 -19.48 -9.44
C THR A 42 -11.98 -18.93 -9.80
N ASP A 43 -12.87 -19.79 -10.29
CA ASP A 43 -14.28 -19.50 -10.62
C ASP A 43 -15.21 -19.46 -9.39
N ILE A 44 -14.66 -19.19 -8.21
CA ILE A 44 -15.43 -19.13 -6.97
C ILE A 44 -16.14 -17.77 -6.91
N GLN A 45 -17.31 -17.67 -7.53
CA GLN A 45 -18.26 -16.59 -7.29
C GLN A 45 -19.14 -16.94 -6.08
N LEU A 46 -18.60 -16.73 -4.89
CA LEU A 46 -19.39 -16.68 -3.65
C LEU A 46 -19.41 -15.25 -3.11
N VAL A 47 -19.48 -14.25 -3.99
CA VAL A 47 -19.54 -12.85 -3.53
C VAL A 47 -21.00 -12.51 -3.25
N ASP A 48 -21.40 -12.65 -1.99
CA ASP A 48 -22.71 -12.19 -1.50
C ASP A 48 -22.64 -10.68 -1.19
N GLU A 49 -23.80 -10.04 -1.01
CA GLU A 49 -23.90 -8.63 -0.58
C GLU A 49 -23.11 -8.36 0.71
N ARG A 50 -23.02 -9.38 1.57
CA ARG A 50 -22.27 -9.32 2.83
C ARG A 50 -20.76 -9.19 2.61
N ASP A 51 -20.21 -9.84 1.59
CA ASP A 51 -18.78 -9.77 1.28
C ASP A 51 -18.44 -8.41 0.66
N TRP A 52 -19.32 -7.86 -0.18
CA TRP A 52 -19.19 -6.48 -0.69
C TRP A 52 -19.16 -5.44 0.43
N GLU A 53 -20.06 -5.56 1.41
CA GLU A 53 -20.09 -4.65 2.54
C GLU A 53 -18.84 -4.82 3.43
N LEU A 54 -18.36 -6.05 3.61
CA LEU A 54 -17.11 -6.32 4.33
C LEU A 54 -15.91 -5.69 3.62
N GLU A 55 -15.77 -5.89 2.30
CA GLU A 55 -14.68 -5.31 1.51
C GLU A 55 -14.74 -3.77 1.52
N ARG A 56 -15.93 -3.18 1.43
CA ARG A 56 -16.11 -1.73 1.53
C ARG A 56 -15.64 -1.19 2.87
N ARG A 57 -16.05 -1.83 3.98
CA ARG A 57 -15.64 -1.43 5.34
C ARG A 57 -14.15 -1.63 5.54
N ALA A 58 -13.62 -2.79 5.17
CA ALA A 58 -12.20 -3.11 5.30
C ALA A 58 -11.33 -2.13 4.50
N SER A 59 -11.74 -1.80 3.26
CA SER A 59 -11.03 -0.84 2.41
C SER A 59 -11.05 0.57 3.00
N LEU A 60 -12.19 1.03 3.53
CA LEU A 60 -12.30 2.32 4.20
C LEU A 60 -11.42 2.37 5.46
N THR A 61 -11.45 1.33 6.29
CA THR A 61 -10.62 1.24 7.50
C THR A 61 -9.14 1.20 7.14
N ALA A 62 -8.73 0.40 6.15
CA ALA A 62 -7.35 0.35 5.68
C ALA A 62 -6.89 1.72 5.17
N PHE A 63 -7.74 2.42 4.41
CA PHE A 63 -7.45 3.76 3.92
C PHE A 63 -7.27 4.77 5.06
N GLN A 64 -8.14 4.73 6.08
CA GLN A 64 -8.03 5.58 7.26
C GLN A 64 -6.75 5.31 8.06
N ILE A 65 -6.40 4.03 8.26
CA ILE A 65 -5.17 3.64 8.95
C ILE A 65 -3.94 4.13 8.19
N ILE A 66 -3.86 3.86 6.89
CA ILE A 66 -2.75 4.30 6.05
C ILE A 66 -2.66 5.84 6.04
N GLY A 67 -3.80 6.52 5.93
CA GLY A 67 -3.87 7.98 6.00
C GLY A 67 -3.33 8.52 7.32
N ALA A 68 -3.75 7.95 8.45
CA ALA A 68 -3.26 8.34 9.77
C ALA A 68 -1.76 8.12 9.92
N VAL A 69 -1.26 6.93 9.53
CA VAL A 69 0.17 6.59 9.56
C VAL A 69 0.97 7.55 8.68
N ALA A 70 0.48 7.86 7.49
CA ALA A 70 1.12 8.78 6.57
C ALA A 70 1.18 10.20 7.15
N VAL A 71 0.07 10.73 7.66
CA VAL A 71 0.03 12.09 8.25
C VAL A 71 1.04 12.22 9.38
N VAL A 72 1.06 11.25 10.30
CA VAL A 72 1.99 11.25 11.43
C VAL A 72 3.43 11.06 10.94
N GLY A 73 3.69 10.06 10.09
CA GLY A 73 5.03 9.73 9.62
C GLY A 73 5.68 10.84 8.80
N PHE A 74 4.95 11.43 7.85
CA PHE A 74 5.47 12.55 7.05
C PHE A 74 5.61 13.84 7.87
N SER A 75 4.73 14.07 8.85
CA SER A 75 4.87 15.19 9.77
C SER A 75 6.13 15.06 10.64
N ALA A 76 6.31 13.88 11.27
CA ALA A 76 7.49 13.58 12.07
C ALA A 76 8.78 13.69 11.25
N ALA A 77 8.81 13.17 10.02
CA ALA A 77 9.97 13.27 9.15
C ALA A 77 10.38 14.73 8.86
N ARG A 78 9.40 15.62 8.59
CA ARG A 78 9.68 17.05 8.34
C ARG A 78 10.13 17.78 9.61
N LEU A 79 9.46 17.53 10.73
CA LEU A 79 9.80 18.18 12.00
C LEU A 79 11.16 17.73 12.53
N LEU A 80 11.50 16.45 12.38
CA LEU A 80 12.82 15.92 12.78
C LEU A 80 13.95 16.67 12.09
N THR A 81 13.84 16.91 10.77
CA THR A 81 14.84 17.67 10.01
C THR A 81 14.90 19.16 10.35
N TRP A 82 13.83 19.71 10.95
CA TRP A 82 13.77 21.13 11.31
C TRP A 82 14.22 21.37 12.76
N LEU A 83 13.91 20.45 13.67
CA LEU A 83 14.18 20.56 15.10
C LEU A 83 15.55 20.03 15.51
N THR A 84 16.22 19.27 14.64
CA THR A 84 17.50 18.62 14.94
C THR A 84 18.46 18.74 13.77
N ASP A 85 19.75 18.49 14.01
CA ASP A 85 20.77 18.39 12.95
C ASP A 85 20.64 17.11 12.10
N TYR A 86 19.65 16.26 12.39
CA TYR A 86 19.40 15.06 11.62
C TYR A 86 18.90 15.43 10.22
N THR A 87 19.63 14.97 9.20
CA THR A 87 19.22 15.09 7.81
C THR A 87 19.13 13.70 7.18
N PHE A 88 18.07 13.48 6.41
CA PHE A 88 17.96 12.27 5.60
C PHE A 88 18.96 12.34 4.44
N ALA A 89 19.53 11.19 4.06
CA ALA A 89 20.28 11.10 2.83
C ALA A 89 19.40 11.54 1.63
N PRO A 90 19.96 12.23 0.61
CA PRO A 90 19.17 12.80 -0.48
C PRO A 90 18.23 11.79 -1.17
N MET A 91 18.68 10.55 -1.33
CA MET A 91 17.87 9.47 -1.89
C MET A 91 16.65 9.14 -1.00
N VAL A 92 16.83 9.05 0.32
CA VAL A 92 15.75 8.76 1.27
C VAL A 92 14.74 9.91 1.27
N GLN A 93 15.22 11.15 1.23
CA GLN A 93 14.36 12.33 1.15
C GLN A 93 13.51 12.33 -0.12
N ALA A 94 14.12 12.01 -1.27
CA ALA A 94 13.40 11.89 -2.55
C ALA A 94 12.34 10.77 -2.50
N MET A 95 12.66 9.62 -1.90
CA MET A 95 11.69 8.52 -1.73
C MET A 95 10.52 8.92 -0.82
N LEU A 96 10.79 9.60 0.29
CA LEU A 96 9.74 10.10 1.20
C LEU A 96 8.82 11.10 0.50
N GLN A 97 9.39 12.04 -0.28
CA GLN A 97 8.59 12.98 -1.07
C GLN A 97 7.77 12.25 -2.13
N GLY A 98 8.37 11.31 -2.86
CA GLY A 98 7.67 10.49 -3.86
C GLY A 98 6.51 9.70 -3.25
N ALA A 99 6.73 9.06 -2.09
CA ALA A 99 5.69 8.34 -1.37
C ALA A 99 4.55 9.27 -0.92
N PHE A 100 4.89 10.47 -0.43
CA PHE A 100 3.90 11.47 -0.04
C PHE A 100 3.05 11.93 -1.23
N TYR A 101 3.68 12.32 -2.34
CA TYR A 101 2.96 12.74 -3.54
C TYR A 101 2.16 11.60 -4.17
N GLY A 102 2.65 10.36 -4.10
CA GLY A 102 1.91 9.17 -4.50
C GLY A 102 0.64 8.98 -3.69
N LEU A 103 0.71 9.12 -2.36
CA LEU A 103 -0.45 9.08 -1.48
C LEU A 103 -1.44 10.21 -1.78
N VAL A 104 -0.95 11.45 -1.98
CA VAL A 104 -1.81 12.59 -2.37
C VAL A 104 -2.50 12.30 -3.70
N GLY A 105 -1.78 11.80 -4.70
CA GLY A 105 -2.34 11.41 -5.99
C GLY A 105 -3.41 10.33 -5.85
N PHE A 106 -3.18 9.34 -4.99
CA PHE A 106 -4.17 8.31 -4.67
C PHE A 106 -5.46 8.89 -4.05
N VAL A 107 -5.33 9.80 -3.07
CA VAL A 107 -6.47 10.47 -2.43
C VAL A 107 -7.24 11.33 -3.45
N VAL A 108 -6.53 12.06 -4.31
CA VAL A 108 -7.13 12.86 -5.38
C VAL A 108 -7.87 11.96 -6.37
N ALA A 109 -7.26 10.86 -6.81
CA ALA A 109 -7.90 9.90 -7.71
C ALA A 109 -9.18 9.34 -7.08
N PHE A 110 -9.16 8.96 -5.81
CA PHE A 110 -10.35 8.53 -5.08
C PHE A 110 -11.44 9.61 -5.06
N GLY A 111 -11.08 10.86 -4.73
CA GLY A 111 -12.02 11.98 -4.70
C GLY A 111 -12.65 12.27 -6.06
N VAL A 112 -11.86 12.24 -7.13
CA VAL A 112 -12.33 12.41 -8.51
C VAL A 112 -13.28 11.27 -8.90
N SER A 113 -12.89 10.01 -8.65
CA SER A 113 -13.75 8.85 -8.91
C SER A 113 -15.06 8.94 -8.14
N TYR A 114 -15.02 9.32 -6.87
CA TYR A 114 -16.22 9.50 -6.05
C TYR A 114 -17.16 10.56 -6.63
N LEU A 115 -16.64 11.73 -6.99
CA LEU A 115 -17.44 12.81 -7.59
C LEU A 115 -18.03 12.39 -8.94
N TYR A 116 -17.26 11.68 -9.76
CA TYR A 116 -17.72 11.15 -11.04
C TYR A 116 -18.86 10.14 -10.90
N HIS A 117 -18.77 9.22 -9.94
CA HIS A 117 -19.85 8.27 -9.70
C HIS A 117 -21.06 8.95 -9.07
N ARG A 118 -20.85 9.89 -8.14
CA ARG A 118 -21.92 10.67 -7.51
C ARG A 118 -22.73 11.50 -8.51
N SER A 119 -22.10 12.07 -9.53
CA SER A 119 -22.79 12.88 -10.54
C SER A 119 -23.63 12.06 -11.53
N ARG A 120 -23.54 10.73 -11.47
CA ARG A 120 -24.29 9.78 -12.30
C ARG A 120 -25.37 9.01 -11.54
N LEU A 121 -25.54 9.29 -10.25
CA LEU A 121 -26.66 8.84 -9.42
C LEU A 121 -27.80 9.84 -9.54
#